data_AF-A0A1S6FH60-F1
#
_entry.id   AF-A0A1S6FH60-F1
#
_cell.length_a   1.000
_cell.length_b   1.000
_cell.length_c   1.000
_cell.angle_alpha   90.00
_cell.angle_beta   90.00
_cell.angle_gamma   90.00
#
_symmetry.space_group_name_H-M   'P 1'
#
loop_
_entity.id
_entity.type
_entity.pdbx_description
1 polymer ?
#
loop_
_entity_poly.entity_id
_entity_poly.type
_entity_poly.pdbx_seq_one_letter_code
_entity_poly.pdbx_strand_id
1 'polypeptide(L)'
;MLTMFALMLQTPTLEADTAKAAMKCAQVVAIAGANVDSPMRLTSQFTHLSMQAAKAEGASESFFARLQALSEEASKGTVPTPEAAKQLAPLCHARFPLARSTSPVRLPADPFKRTMLCFGTLSVLQGAAEEISKESGDTAVLTRIKAGLAPLSDKLTDDELKKRNLGSDASFLKALSDEMIASVSIGNPISVAAACGVTGL
;
A
#
# COMPACT_ATOMS: atom_id res chain seq x y z
N MET A 1 -39.19 30.46 -5.74
CA MET A 1 -37.86 30.07 -6.28
C MET A 1 -36.80 30.13 -5.17
N LEU A 2 -36.90 29.26 -4.15
CA LEU A 2 -35.96 29.27 -3.00
C LEU A 2 -35.52 27.85 -2.59
N THR A 3 -35.97 26.82 -3.30
CA THR A 3 -35.64 25.41 -3.05
C THR A 3 -34.49 24.88 -3.93
N MET A 4 -33.95 25.67 -4.86
CA MET A 4 -32.83 25.25 -5.73
C MET A 4 -31.42 25.57 -5.19
N PHE A 5 -31.29 26.35 -4.11
CA PHE A 5 -29.97 26.66 -3.53
C PHE A 5 -29.46 25.62 -2.51
N ALA A 6 -30.30 24.68 -2.07
CA ALA A 6 -29.92 23.67 -1.07
C ALA A 6 -29.17 22.46 -1.66
N LEU A 7 -29.09 22.33 -2.99
CA LEU A 7 -28.41 21.21 -3.67
C LEU A 7 -26.94 21.48 -4.00
N MET A 8 -26.41 22.70 -3.76
CA MET A 8 -25.06 23.09 -4.21
C MET A 8 -23.97 23.05 -3.12
N LEU A 9 -24.27 22.58 -1.91
CA LEU A 9 -23.29 22.49 -0.81
C LEU A 9 -23.27 21.09 -0.18
N GLN A 10 -23.32 20.04 -1.00
CA GLN A 10 -22.91 18.72 -0.54
C GLN A 10 -21.40 18.73 -0.39
N THR A 11 -20.93 19.12 0.80
CA THR A 11 -19.52 18.97 1.16
C THR A 11 -19.16 17.51 0.96
N PRO A 12 -18.16 17.17 0.14
CA PRO A 12 -17.79 15.79 -0.07
C PRO A 12 -17.42 15.17 1.28
N THR A 13 -18.04 14.06 1.64
CA THR A 13 -17.78 13.35 2.89
C THR A 13 -17.09 12.03 2.63
N LEU A 14 -16.11 11.70 3.47
CA LEU A 14 -15.61 10.33 3.58
C LEU A 14 -16.56 9.50 4.43
N GLU A 15 -16.61 8.20 4.16
CA GLU A 15 -17.41 7.25 4.95
C GLU A 15 -16.90 7.20 6.39
N ALA A 16 -17.78 7.00 7.37
CA ALA A 16 -17.35 6.84 8.76
C ALA A 16 -16.57 5.52 8.97
N ASP A 17 -16.93 4.47 8.24
CA ASP A 17 -16.25 3.18 8.25
C ASP A 17 -14.81 3.29 7.73
N THR A 18 -13.85 2.78 8.50
CA THR A 18 -12.41 2.94 8.17
C THR A 18 -11.99 2.12 6.96
N ALA A 19 -12.54 0.92 6.78
CA ALA A 19 -12.19 0.08 5.64
C ALA A 19 -12.65 0.70 4.32
N LYS A 20 -13.93 1.08 4.26
CA LYS A 20 -14.51 1.76 3.10
C LYS A 20 -13.83 3.09 2.82
N ALA A 21 -13.59 3.90 3.85
CA ALA A 21 -12.90 5.18 3.69
C ALA A 21 -11.47 5.01 3.16
N ALA A 22 -10.72 4.03 3.66
CA ALA A 22 -9.37 3.75 3.17
C ALA A 22 -9.39 3.32 1.70
N MET A 23 -10.35 2.48 1.31
CA MET A 23 -10.49 2.04 -0.08
C MET A 23 -10.90 3.15 -1.04
N LYS A 24 -11.88 3.97 -0.66
CA LYS A 24 -12.24 5.17 -1.42
C LYS A 24 -11.04 6.10 -1.56
N CYS A 25 -10.27 6.27 -0.49
CA CYS A 25 -9.07 7.09 -0.52
C CYS A 25 -7.97 6.50 -1.41
N ALA A 26 -7.83 5.17 -1.51
CA ALA A 26 -6.86 4.53 -2.39
C ALA A 26 -7.14 4.87 -3.87
N GLN A 27 -8.42 4.88 -4.27
CA GLN A 27 -8.84 5.31 -5.61
C GLN A 27 -8.61 6.82 -5.81
N VAL A 28 -8.97 7.63 -4.82
CA VAL A 28 -8.81 9.10 -4.87
C VAL A 28 -7.34 9.49 -5.06
N VAL A 29 -6.40 8.88 -4.33
CA VAL A 29 -4.97 9.23 -4.46
C VAL A 29 -4.41 8.83 -5.83
N ALA A 30 -4.82 7.68 -6.37
CA ALA A 30 -4.40 7.26 -7.70
C ALA A 30 -4.85 8.26 -8.79
N ILE A 31 -6.06 8.80 -8.68
CA ILE A 31 -6.62 9.75 -9.66
C ILE A 31 -6.09 11.16 -9.45
N ALA A 32 -6.15 11.67 -8.22
CA ALA A 32 -5.76 13.05 -7.91
C ALA A 32 -4.25 13.28 -8.02
N GLY A 33 -3.45 12.23 -7.78
CA GLY A 33 -1.99 12.29 -7.82
C GLY A 33 -1.36 11.89 -9.16
N ALA A 34 -2.13 11.40 -10.14
CA ALA A 34 -1.63 10.85 -11.41
C ALA A 34 -0.63 11.76 -12.17
N ASN A 35 -0.76 13.08 -12.04
CA ASN A 35 0.11 14.07 -12.71
C ASN A 35 1.08 14.79 -11.76
N VAL A 36 1.14 14.41 -10.48
CA VAL A 36 1.88 15.13 -9.44
C VAL A 36 2.88 14.22 -8.74
N ASP A 37 2.47 13.00 -8.41
CA ASP A 37 3.28 12.03 -7.71
C ASP A 37 3.92 11.05 -8.70
N SER A 38 5.12 10.56 -8.38
CA SER A 38 5.72 9.47 -9.16
C SER A 38 4.83 8.21 -9.08
N PRO A 39 4.82 7.35 -10.10
CA PRO A 39 4.08 6.09 -10.06
C PRO A 39 4.39 5.25 -8.80
N MET A 40 5.66 5.21 -8.36
CA MET A 40 6.06 4.55 -7.11
C MET A 40 5.41 5.17 -5.86
N ARG A 41 5.32 6.50 -5.78
CA ARG A 41 4.64 7.19 -4.67
C ARG A 41 3.14 6.87 -4.66
N LEU A 42 2.51 6.80 -5.83
CA LEU A 42 1.10 6.42 -5.96
C LEU A 42 0.88 4.98 -5.50
N THR A 43 1.73 4.04 -5.93
CA THR A 43 1.67 2.65 -5.44
C THR A 43 1.83 2.60 -3.93
N SER A 44 2.82 3.29 -3.36
CA SER A 44 3.04 3.32 -1.91
C SER A 44 1.80 3.81 -1.14
N GLN A 45 1.21 4.92 -1.61
CA GLN A 45 -0.02 5.47 -1.02
C GLN A 45 -1.18 4.48 -1.13
N PHE A 46 -1.39 3.91 -2.32
CA PHE A 46 -2.44 2.92 -2.58
C PHE A 46 -2.28 1.70 -1.67
N THR A 47 -1.10 1.06 -1.67
CA THR A 47 -0.80 -0.11 -0.85
C THR A 47 -0.97 0.18 0.64
N HIS A 48 -0.54 1.35 1.14
CA HIS A 48 -0.76 1.73 2.53
C HIS A 48 -2.25 1.80 2.89
N LEU A 49 -3.07 2.40 2.02
CA LEU A 49 -4.51 2.51 2.22
C LEU A 49 -5.20 1.15 2.11
N SER A 50 -4.76 0.27 1.20
CA SER A 50 -5.25 -1.11 1.15
C SER A 50 -4.92 -1.90 2.41
N MET A 51 -3.72 -1.72 2.98
CA MET A 51 -3.37 -2.34 4.26
C MET A 51 -4.18 -1.77 5.44
N GLN A 52 -4.50 -0.47 5.44
CA GLN A 52 -5.43 0.14 6.42
C GLN A 52 -6.82 -0.50 6.35
N ALA A 53 -7.32 -0.72 5.12
CA ALA A 53 -8.61 -1.38 4.93
C ALA A 53 -8.58 -2.82 5.46
N ALA A 54 -7.58 -3.61 5.07
CA ALA A 54 -7.40 -4.98 5.54
C ALA A 54 -7.30 -5.06 7.07
N LYS A 55 -6.59 -4.11 7.70
CA LYS A 55 -6.51 -4.01 9.16
C LYS A 55 -7.88 -3.75 9.80
N ALA A 56 -8.66 -2.83 9.24
CA ALA A 56 -9.96 -2.45 9.77
C ALA A 56 -11.02 -3.56 9.61
N GLU A 57 -10.94 -4.35 8.54
CA GLU A 57 -11.82 -5.50 8.30
C GLU A 57 -11.50 -6.71 9.21
N GLY A 58 -10.39 -6.67 9.93
CA GLY A 58 -9.93 -7.80 10.75
C GLY A 58 -9.58 -9.03 9.91
N ALA A 59 -9.06 -8.81 8.69
CA ALA A 59 -8.92 -9.81 7.65
C ALA A 59 -8.37 -11.15 8.18
N SER A 60 -9.17 -12.21 8.02
CA SER A 60 -8.77 -13.61 8.22
C SER A 60 -7.99 -14.16 7.02
N GLU A 61 -8.11 -13.53 5.86
CA GLU A 61 -7.39 -13.85 4.61
C GLU A 61 -6.09 -13.04 4.46
N SER A 62 -5.20 -13.48 3.58
CA SER A 62 -3.93 -12.79 3.33
C SER A 62 -4.17 -11.43 2.66
N PHE A 63 -3.34 -10.42 2.99
CA PHE A 63 -3.37 -9.08 2.41
C PHE A 63 -3.34 -9.12 0.87
N PHE A 64 -2.59 -10.07 0.30
CA PHE A 64 -2.48 -10.23 -1.15
C PHE A 64 -3.78 -10.71 -1.81
N ALA A 65 -4.52 -11.63 -1.17
CA ALA A 65 -5.86 -12.00 -1.63
C ALA A 65 -6.79 -10.79 -1.60
N ARG A 66 -6.68 -9.95 -0.55
CA ARG A 66 -7.43 -8.70 -0.48
C ARG A 66 -7.02 -7.71 -1.57
N LEU A 67 -5.74 -7.50 -1.83
CA LEU A 67 -5.27 -6.65 -2.94
C LEU A 67 -5.85 -7.08 -4.29
N GLN A 68 -5.92 -8.39 -4.55
CA GLN A 68 -6.52 -8.93 -5.77
C GLN A 68 -8.02 -8.65 -5.82
N ALA A 69 -8.76 -8.94 -4.74
CA ALA A 69 -10.18 -8.62 -4.64
C ALA A 69 -10.45 -7.12 -4.80
N LEU A 70 -9.56 -6.26 -4.30
CA LEU A 70 -9.64 -4.81 -4.46
C LEU A 70 -9.43 -4.36 -5.89
N SER A 71 -8.55 -5.02 -6.65
CA SER A 71 -8.42 -4.78 -8.10
C SER A 71 -9.71 -5.14 -8.84
N GLU A 72 -10.39 -6.20 -8.43
CA GLU A 72 -11.69 -6.61 -9.00
C GLU A 72 -12.85 -5.69 -8.57
N GLU A 73 -12.79 -5.16 -7.36
CA GLU A 73 -13.80 -4.25 -6.81
C GLU A 73 -13.65 -2.85 -7.42
N ALA A 74 -12.42 -2.37 -7.62
CA ALA A 74 -12.12 -1.13 -8.33
C ALA A 74 -12.61 -1.16 -9.78
N SER A 75 -12.67 -2.33 -10.42
CA SER A 75 -13.23 -2.49 -11.77
C SER A 75 -14.77 -2.58 -11.80
N LYS A 76 -15.44 -2.77 -10.65
CA LYS A 76 -16.90 -2.88 -10.54
C LYS A 76 -17.56 -1.68 -9.82
N GLY A 77 -16.80 -0.93 -9.03
CA GLY A 77 -17.28 0.18 -8.23
C GLY A 77 -17.44 1.50 -8.99
N THR A 78 -18.15 2.45 -8.39
CA THR A 78 -18.21 3.83 -8.89
C THR A 78 -16.90 4.55 -8.59
N VAL A 79 -15.98 4.52 -9.55
CA VAL A 79 -14.70 5.26 -9.47
C VAL A 79 -15.01 6.76 -9.35
N PRO A 80 -14.40 7.50 -8.40
CA PRO A 80 -14.58 8.95 -8.32
C PRO A 80 -14.18 9.64 -9.62
N THR A 81 -14.92 10.66 -10.05
CA THR A 81 -14.47 11.52 -11.15
C THR A 81 -13.20 12.29 -10.75
N PRO A 82 -12.38 12.78 -11.70
CA PRO A 82 -11.22 13.60 -11.38
C PRO A 82 -11.53 14.81 -10.49
N GLU A 83 -12.66 15.47 -10.71
CA GLU A 83 -13.12 16.61 -9.91
C GLU A 83 -13.48 16.17 -8.48
N ALA A 84 -14.20 15.06 -8.33
CA ALA A 84 -14.55 14.52 -7.02
C ALA A 84 -13.29 14.05 -6.27
N ALA A 85 -12.33 13.42 -6.96
CA ALA A 85 -11.06 13.00 -6.38
C ALA A 85 -10.26 14.20 -5.86
N LYS A 86 -10.18 15.31 -6.62
CA LYS A 86 -9.54 16.54 -6.16
C LYS A 86 -10.16 17.10 -4.88
N GLN A 87 -11.48 17.05 -4.76
CA GLN A 87 -12.18 17.53 -3.57
C GLN A 87 -12.04 16.58 -2.37
N LEU A 88 -11.96 15.27 -2.59
CA LEU A 88 -11.82 14.25 -1.55
C LEU A 88 -10.38 14.10 -1.05
N ALA A 89 -9.38 14.41 -1.87
CA ALA A 89 -7.96 14.19 -1.55
C ALA A 89 -7.50 14.85 -0.24
N PRO A 90 -7.88 16.11 0.09
CA PRO A 90 -7.53 16.71 1.38
C PRO A 90 -8.11 15.95 2.58
N LEU A 91 -9.34 15.44 2.47
CA LEU A 91 -9.99 14.66 3.53
C LEU A 91 -9.29 13.31 3.72
N CYS A 92 -8.89 12.68 2.61
CA CYS A 92 -8.12 11.44 2.65
C CYS A 92 -6.76 11.64 3.33
N HIS A 93 -6.09 12.75 3.01
CA HIS A 93 -4.83 13.09 3.65
C HIS A 93 -4.98 13.34 5.15
N ALA A 94 -6.02 14.07 5.57
CA ALA A 94 -6.30 14.32 6.97
C ALA A 94 -6.61 13.04 7.76
N ARG A 95 -7.36 12.10 7.16
CA ARG A 95 -7.73 10.84 7.81
C ARG A 95 -6.59 9.83 7.85
N PHE A 96 -5.77 9.76 6.79
CA PHE A 96 -4.68 8.79 6.65
C PHE A 96 -3.34 9.50 6.40
N PRO A 97 -2.82 10.25 7.39
CA PRO A 97 -1.65 11.10 7.19
C PRO A 97 -0.38 10.31 6.82
N LEU A 98 -0.26 9.07 7.30
CA LEU A 98 0.90 8.22 7.04
C LEU A 98 1.02 7.76 5.57
N ALA A 99 -0.07 7.76 4.80
CA ALA A 99 -0.04 7.38 3.39
C ALA A 99 0.95 8.25 2.59
N ARG A 100 1.08 9.54 2.95
CA ARG A 100 1.97 10.50 2.28
C ARG A 100 3.19 10.89 3.10
N SER A 101 3.34 10.35 4.30
CA SER A 101 4.45 10.71 5.20
C SER A 101 5.79 10.35 4.57
N THR A 102 6.76 11.24 4.71
CA THR A 102 8.17 10.99 4.37
C THR A 102 9.02 10.78 5.62
N SER A 103 8.39 10.69 6.79
CA SER A 103 9.09 10.54 8.07
C SER A 103 9.83 9.21 8.11
N PRO A 104 11.04 9.15 8.70
CA PRO A 104 11.74 7.90 8.95
C PRO A 104 10.88 6.95 9.80
N VAL A 105 10.94 5.66 9.49
CA VAL A 105 10.21 4.62 10.24
C VAL A 105 11.18 3.76 11.04
N ARG A 106 10.68 3.24 12.17
CA ARG A 106 11.43 2.28 12.98
C ARG A 106 10.97 0.86 12.65
N LEU A 107 11.90 0.05 12.15
CA LEU A 107 11.63 -1.35 11.86
C LEU A 107 11.46 -2.20 13.14
N PRO A 108 10.79 -3.37 13.04
CA PRO A 108 10.72 -4.33 14.14
C PRO A 108 12.10 -4.70 14.69
N ALA A 109 12.20 -4.80 16.02
CA ALA A 109 13.43 -5.22 16.69
C ALA A 109 13.77 -6.68 16.38
N ASP A 110 12.76 -7.56 16.29
CA ASP A 110 12.93 -8.96 15.91
C ASP A 110 13.53 -9.08 14.49
N PRO A 111 14.67 -9.77 14.31
CA PRO A 111 15.34 -9.86 13.02
C PRO A 111 14.52 -10.57 11.93
N PHE A 112 13.72 -11.56 12.29
CA PHE A 112 12.93 -12.31 11.32
C PHE A 112 11.72 -11.50 10.85
N LYS A 113 10.96 -10.90 11.78
CA LYS A 113 9.87 -9.98 11.45
C LYS A 113 10.34 -8.81 10.60
N ARG A 114 11.52 -8.27 10.92
CA ARG A 114 12.16 -7.23 10.12
C ARG A 114 12.45 -7.72 8.70
N THR A 115 13.00 -8.92 8.56
CA THR A 115 13.28 -9.54 7.25
C THR A 115 11.98 -9.75 6.46
N MET A 116 10.95 -10.31 7.09
CA MET A 116 9.63 -10.51 6.49
C MET A 116 9.00 -9.18 6.03
N LEU A 117 9.00 -8.16 6.89
CA LEU A 117 8.46 -6.85 6.54
C LEU A 117 9.21 -6.22 5.38
N CYS A 118 10.54 -6.23 5.40
CA CYS A 118 11.36 -5.70 4.32
C CYS A 118 11.15 -6.47 3.03
N PHE A 119 11.11 -7.80 3.09
CA PHE A 119 10.89 -8.66 1.94
C PHE A 119 9.51 -8.41 1.32
N GLY A 120 8.45 -8.43 2.13
CA GLY A 120 7.07 -8.21 1.64
C GLY A 120 6.87 -6.83 1.04
N THR A 121 7.40 -5.80 1.70
CA THR A 121 7.35 -4.42 1.20
C THR A 121 8.08 -4.30 -0.13
N LEU A 122 9.32 -4.79 -0.23
CA LEU A 122 10.09 -4.70 -1.46
C LEU A 122 9.52 -5.56 -2.58
N SER A 123 8.92 -6.71 -2.29
CA SER A 123 8.24 -7.55 -3.28
C SER A 123 7.01 -6.86 -3.89
N VAL A 124 6.21 -6.15 -3.07
CA VAL A 124 5.10 -5.33 -3.60
C VAL A 124 5.62 -4.20 -4.48
N LEU A 125 6.66 -3.50 -4.02
CA LEU A 125 7.27 -2.41 -4.80
C LEU A 125 7.97 -2.91 -6.06
N GLN A 126 8.52 -4.13 -6.06
CA GLN A 126 9.09 -4.76 -7.24
C GLN A 126 8.03 -4.96 -8.30
N GLY A 127 6.87 -5.56 -7.97
CA GLY A 127 5.80 -5.78 -8.94
C GLY A 127 5.33 -4.48 -9.60
N ALA A 128 5.25 -3.40 -8.83
CA ALA A 128 4.94 -2.08 -9.37
C ALA A 128 6.07 -1.52 -10.25
N ALA A 129 7.32 -1.61 -9.80
CA ALA A 129 8.47 -1.16 -10.57
C ALA A 129 8.65 -1.94 -11.88
N GLU A 130 8.31 -3.24 -11.90
CA GLU A 130 8.29 -4.04 -13.11
C GLU A 130 7.27 -3.50 -14.11
N GLU A 131 6.05 -3.19 -13.66
CA GLU A 131 5.02 -2.63 -14.55
C GLU A 131 5.41 -1.25 -15.08
N ILE A 132 5.88 -0.35 -14.20
CA ILE A 132 6.37 0.98 -14.58
C ILE A 132 7.53 0.88 -15.58
N SER A 133 8.43 -0.09 -15.41
CA SER A 133 9.57 -0.28 -16.31
C SER A 133 9.15 -0.79 -17.69
N LYS A 134 8.07 -1.59 -17.79
CA LYS A 134 7.52 -2.02 -19.09
C LYS A 134 6.96 -0.83 -19.88
N GLU A 135 6.31 0.10 -19.19
CA GLU A 135 5.71 1.28 -19.82
C GLU A 135 6.75 2.35 -20.19
N SER A 136 7.72 2.61 -19.31
CA SER A 136 8.69 3.72 -19.45
C SER A 136 10.03 3.33 -20.06
N GLY A 137 10.43 2.05 -19.98
CA GLY A 137 11.77 1.57 -20.30
C GLY A 137 12.84 1.85 -19.24
N ASP A 138 12.54 2.63 -18.19
CA ASP A 138 13.49 2.90 -17.08
C ASP A 138 13.47 1.74 -16.07
N THR A 139 14.64 1.14 -15.84
CA THR A 139 14.82 0.00 -14.95
C THR A 139 15.60 0.35 -13.68
N ALA A 140 15.98 1.61 -13.47
CA ALA A 140 16.82 2.03 -12.35
C ALA A 140 16.17 1.73 -10.99
N VAL A 141 14.89 2.05 -10.85
CA VAL A 141 14.10 1.76 -9.64
C VAL A 141 14.00 0.25 -9.40
N LEU A 142 13.63 -0.51 -10.44
CA LEU A 142 13.53 -1.97 -10.38
C LEU A 142 14.86 -2.62 -9.96
N THR A 143 15.98 -2.11 -10.47
CA THR A 143 17.32 -2.61 -10.17
C THR A 143 17.68 -2.40 -8.70
N ARG A 144 17.38 -1.22 -8.14
CA ARG A 144 17.60 -0.93 -6.71
C ARG A 144 16.77 -1.84 -5.81
N ILE A 145 15.50 -2.05 -6.17
CA ILE A 145 14.61 -2.94 -5.41
C ILE A 145 15.13 -4.39 -5.46
N LYS A 146 15.51 -4.90 -6.63
CA LYS A 146 16.07 -6.25 -6.79
C LYS A 146 17.36 -6.44 -5.98
N ALA A 147 18.24 -5.44 -5.98
CA ALA A 147 19.45 -5.45 -5.16
C ALA A 147 19.15 -5.49 -3.65
N GLY A 148 18.11 -4.79 -3.19
CA GLY A 148 17.65 -4.84 -1.81
C GLY A 148 16.97 -6.17 -1.42
N LEU A 149 16.27 -6.82 -2.36
CA LEU A 149 15.60 -8.10 -2.14
C LEU A 149 16.56 -9.27 -2.02
N ALA A 150 17.62 -9.32 -2.84
CA ALA A 150 18.57 -10.44 -2.88
C ALA A 150 19.05 -10.91 -1.48
N PRO A 151 19.61 -10.04 -0.61
CA PRO A 151 20.07 -10.48 0.72
C PRO A 151 18.95 -10.84 1.70
N LEU A 152 17.68 -10.50 1.40
CA LEU A 152 16.52 -10.90 2.20
C LEU A 152 16.05 -12.30 1.79
N SER A 153 16.03 -12.58 0.49
CA SER A 153 15.72 -13.92 -0.05
C SER A 153 16.69 -14.97 0.50
N ASP A 154 17.97 -14.65 0.60
CA ASP A 154 19.00 -15.55 1.17
C ASP A 154 18.75 -15.92 2.65
N LYS A 155 17.96 -15.11 3.37
CA LYS A 155 17.60 -15.34 4.78
C LYS A 155 16.27 -16.08 4.95
N LEU A 156 15.45 -16.13 3.90
CA LEU A 156 14.13 -16.77 3.90
C LEU A 156 14.19 -18.12 3.18
N THR A 157 15.13 -18.99 3.61
CA THR A 157 15.28 -20.33 3.04
C THR A 157 14.15 -21.25 3.49
N ASP A 158 13.85 -22.29 2.69
CA ASP A 158 12.84 -23.29 3.02
C ASP A 158 13.04 -23.90 4.41
N ASP A 159 14.28 -24.16 4.82
CA ASP A 159 14.60 -24.72 6.12
C ASP A 159 14.30 -23.74 7.26
N GLU A 160 14.59 -22.46 7.09
CA GLU A 160 14.28 -21.42 8.08
C GLU A 160 12.77 -21.20 8.19
N LEU A 161 12.06 -21.22 7.05
CA LEU A 161 10.61 -21.13 7.02
C LEU A 161 9.95 -22.33 7.69
N LYS A 162 10.42 -23.55 7.41
CA LYS A 162 9.91 -24.79 8.05
C LYS A 162 10.07 -24.78 9.57
N LYS A 163 11.22 -24.33 10.11
CA LYS A 163 11.44 -24.20 11.56
C LYS A 163 10.41 -23.30 12.26
N ARG A 164 9.79 -22.40 11.50
CA ARG A 164 8.80 -21.42 11.99
C ARG A 164 7.36 -21.81 11.63
N ASN A 165 7.15 -23.03 11.10
CA ASN A 165 5.86 -23.50 10.58
C ASN A 165 5.34 -22.66 9.39
N LEU A 166 6.26 -22.10 8.60
CA LEU A 166 5.98 -21.27 7.42
C LEU A 166 6.38 -21.96 6.11
N GLY A 167 6.55 -23.29 6.12
CA GLY A 167 7.05 -24.05 4.97
C GLY A 167 6.07 -24.24 3.82
N SER A 168 4.82 -23.75 3.93
CA SER A 168 3.85 -23.74 2.83
C SER A 168 3.59 -22.32 2.35
N ASP A 169 3.35 -22.13 1.06
CA ASP A 169 3.06 -20.83 0.46
C ASP A 169 1.93 -20.09 1.19
N ALA A 170 0.86 -20.80 1.56
CA ALA A 170 -0.26 -20.20 2.29
C ALA A 170 0.16 -19.67 3.67
N SER A 171 0.93 -20.44 4.43
CA SER A 171 1.42 -20.02 5.75
C SER A 171 2.41 -18.87 5.65
N PHE A 172 3.30 -18.91 4.67
CA PHE A 172 4.28 -17.86 4.40
C PHE A 172 3.60 -16.56 3.97
N LEU A 173 2.71 -16.60 2.97
CA LEU A 173 1.97 -15.43 2.49
C LEU A 173 1.09 -14.82 3.58
N LYS A 174 0.49 -15.65 4.44
CA LYS A 174 -0.24 -15.17 5.61
C LYS A 174 0.68 -14.43 6.59
N ALA A 175 1.79 -15.03 6.99
CA ALA A 175 2.74 -14.38 7.90
C ALA A 175 3.32 -13.08 7.32
N LEU A 176 3.59 -13.07 6.01
CA LEU A 176 4.04 -11.89 5.30
C LEU A 176 3.00 -10.78 5.33
N SER A 177 1.73 -11.13 5.06
CA SER A 177 0.60 -10.23 5.12
C SER A 177 0.39 -9.65 6.51
N ASP A 178 0.44 -10.50 7.54
CA ASP A 178 0.22 -10.10 8.93
C ASP A 178 1.28 -9.07 9.37
N GLU A 179 2.55 -9.27 9.02
CA GLU A 179 3.62 -8.32 9.32
C GLU A 179 3.48 -7.01 8.51
N MET A 180 3.07 -7.07 7.25
CA MET A 180 2.78 -5.88 6.45
C MET A 180 1.61 -5.07 7.03
N ILE A 181 0.50 -5.72 7.40
CA ILE A 181 -0.67 -5.09 8.03
C ILE A 181 -0.29 -4.48 9.40
N ALA A 182 0.52 -5.18 10.19
CA ALA A 182 1.02 -4.64 11.47
C ALA A 182 1.83 -3.35 11.26
N SER A 183 2.56 -3.26 10.14
CA SER A 183 3.39 -2.09 9.80
C SER A 183 2.62 -0.83 9.41
N VAL A 184 1.31 -0.92 9.21
CA VAL A 184 0.47 0.22 8.82
C VAL A 184 0.57 1.40 9.80
N SER A 185 0.82 1.12 11.07
CA SER A 185 0.98 2.17 12.08
C SER A 185 2.37 2.83 12.09
N ILE A 186 3.37 2.22 11.45
CA ILE A 186 4.74 2.75 11.42
C ILE A 186 5.01 3.63 10.20
N GLY A 187 4.41 3.35 9.04
CA GLY A 187 4.55 4.18 7.85
C GLY A 187 4.06 3.54 6.55
N ASN A 188 4.31 4.21 5.43
CA ASN A 188 3.98 3.69 4.10
C ASN A 188 5.13 2.84 3.51
N PRO A 189 4.85 2.02 2.47
CA PRO A 189 5.83 1.14 1.83
C PRO A 189 7.15 1.81 1.41
N ILE A 190 7.13 3.03 0.87
CA ILE A 190 8.38 3.73 0.51
C ILE A 190 9.21 4.06 1.75
N SER A 191 8.58 4.54 2.82
CA SER A 191 9.30 4.82 4.07
C SER A 191 9.87 3.55 4.70
N VAL A 192 9.12 2.45 4.64
CA VAL A 192 9.60 1.12 5.09
C VAL A 192 10.76 0.63 4.22
N ALA A 193 10.66 0.75 2.89
CA ALA A 193 11.74 0.39 1.97
C ALA A 193 13.02 1.19 2.24
N ALA A 194 12.89 2.50 2.51
CA ALA A 194 14.01 3.35 2.89
C ALA A 194 14.68 2.86 4.19
N ALA A 195 13.89 2.49 5.20
CA ALA A 195 14.42 1.92 6.43
C ALA A 195 15.05 0.53 6.24
N CYS A 196 14.63 -0.21 5.22
CA CYS A 196 15.24 -1.47 4.77
C CYS A 196 16.50 -1.26 3.91
N GLY A 197 16.91 -0.01 3.66
CA GLY A 197 18.12 0.35 2.91
C GLY A 197 17.90 0.67 1.43
N VAL A 198 16.66 0.69 0.95
CA VAL A 198 16.34 1.01 -0.46
C VAL A 198 15.76 2.43 -0.54
N THR A 199 16.57 3.37 -1.04
CA THR A 199 16.21 4.79 -1.15
C THR A 199 16.11 5.24 -2.61
N GLY A 200 15.53 6.42 -2.86
CA GLY A 200 15.36 6.96 -4.20
C GLY A 200 14.30 6.22 -5.03
N LEU A 201 13.18 5.86 -4.37
CA LEU A 201 11.97 5.26 -4.95
C LEU A 201 10.91 6.34 -5.21
#